data_AF-A0A383C6T2-F1
#
_entry.id   AF-A0A383C6T2-F1
#
_cell.length_a   1.000
_cell.length_b   1.000
_cell.length_c   1.000
_cell.angle_alpha   90.00
_cell.angle_beta   90.00
_cell.angle_gamma   90.00
#
_symmetry.space_group_name_H-M   'P 1'
#
loop_
_entity.id
_entity.type
_entity.pdbx_description
1 polymer ?
#
loop_
_entity_poly.entity_id
_entity_poly.type
_entity_poly.pdbx_seq_one_letter_code
_entity_poly.pdbx_strand_id
1 'polypeptide(L)' 'MSALFSGGCACEKIRYTCSGEPLYMGNCHCRDCQRATGSAFYPGVLFKQTDFTLLQGEPSWYES' A
#
# COMPACT_ATOMS: atom_id res chain seq x y z
N MET A 1 -20.98 6.21 -4.56
CA MET A 1 -20.47 5.01 -5.27
C MET A 1 -19.05 4.81 -4.78
N SER A 2 -18.79 3.79 -3.95
CA SER A 2 -17.45 3.53 -3.43
C SER A 2 -16.53 3.08 -4.57
N ALA A 3 -15.53 3.89 -4.91
CA ALA A 3 -14.46 3.41 -5.77
C ALA A 3 -13.71 2.31 -5.01
N LEU A 4 -13.78 1.07 -5.51
CA LEU A 4 -13.01 -0.05 -4.98
C LEU A 4 -11.61 0.02 -5.57
N PHE A 5 -10.64 0.44 -4.76
CA PHE A 5 -9.22 0.31 -5.09
C PHE A 5 -8.80 -1.14 -4.89
N SER A 6 -7.91 -1.63 -5.74
CA SER A 6 -7.33 -2.96 -5.61
C SER A 6 -5.83 -2.91 -5.86
N GLY A 7 -5.12 -3.88 -5.29
CA GLY A 7 -3.68 -3.98 -5.46
C GLY A 7 -3.15 -5.33 -4.98
N GLY A 8 -1.85 -5.51 -5.13
CA GLY A 8 -1.19 -6.74 -4.75
C GLY A 8 0.31 -6.69 -4.98
N CYS A 9 1.02 -7.67 -4.43
CA CYS A 9 2.44 -7.83 -4.69
C CYS A 9 2.67 -8.41 -6.11
N ALA A 10 3.79 -8.04 -6.73
CA ALA A 10 4.19 -8.55 -8.04
C ALA A 10 4.42 -10.07 -8.06
N CYS A 11 4.71 -10.69 -6.91
CA CYS A 11 4.82 -12.15 -6.79
C CYS A 11 3.47 -12.88 -6.78
N GLU A 12 2.36 -12.15 -6.88
CA GLU A 12 0.98 -12.66 -6.92
C GLU A 12 0.45 -13.35 -5.67
N LYS A 13 1.29 -13.53 -4.65
CA LYS A 13 0.88 -14.17 -3.38
C LYS A 13 0.01 -13.27 -2.51
N ILE A 14 0.05 -11.96 -2.71
CA ILE A 14 -0.69 -10.96 -1.93
C ILE A 14 -1.70 -10.22 -2.83
N ARG A 15 -2.96 -10.16 -2.40
CA ARG A 15 -4.04 -9.39 -3.03
C ARG A 15 -4.88 -8.69 -1.97
N TYR A 16 -5.27 -7.44 -2.22
CA TYR A 16 -6.05 -6.64 -1.28
C TYR A 16 -6.96 -5.64 -2.02
N THR A 17 -7.95 -5.12 -1.29
CA THR A 17 -8.86 -4.07 -1.73
C THR A 17 -9.01 -2.98 -0.68
N CYS A 18 -9.32 -1.76 -1.12
CA CYS A 18 -9.77 -0.67 -0.26
C CYS A 18 -11.10 -0.09 -0.77
N SER A 19 -12.10 0.04 0.10
CA SER A 19 -13.45 0.50 -0.28
C SER A 19 -13.73 1.98 0.02
N GLY A 20 -12.84 2.64 0.77
CA GLY A 20 -12.96 4.04 1.17
C GLY A 20 -12.22 5.00 0.26
N GLU A 21 -12.47 6.30 0.44
CA GLU A 21 -11.69 7.34 -0.24
C GLU A 21 -10.28 7.46 0.36
N PRO A 22 -9.26 7.75 -0.46
CA PRO A 22 -7.93 8.05 0.04
C PRO A 22 -7.94 9.24 1.02
N LEU A 23 -7.30 9.07 2.17
CA LEU A 23 -6.99 10.17 3.09
C LEU A 23 -5.85 11.04 2.56
N TYR A 24 -4.95 10.45 1.76
CA TYR A 24 -3.81 11.13 1.18
C TYR A 24 -3.33 10.39 -0.07
N MET A 25 -2.84 11.14 -1.05
CA MET A 25 -2.11 10.65 -2.21
C MET A 25 -0.90 11.56 -2.42
N GLY A 26 0.30 10.98 -2.48
CA GLY A 26 1.51 11.78 -2.69
C GLY A 26 2.79 10.97 -2.61
N ASN A 27 3.91 11.69 -2.57
CA ASN A 27 5.25 11.13 -2.64
C ASN A 27 5.99 11.32 -1.32
N CYS A 28 6.47 10.22 -0.73
CA CYS A 28 7.34 10.27 0.45
C CYS A 28 8.82 10.28 0.04
N HIS A 29 9.58 11.22 0.59
CA HIS A 29 11.00 11.42 0.32
C HIS A 29 11.93 11.00 1.48
N CYS A 30 11.40 10.31 2.51
CA CYS A 30 12.25 9.87 3.61
C CYS A 30 13.24 8.79 3.17
N ARG A 31 14.32 8.61 3.94
CA ARG A 31 15.37 7.64 3.61
C ARG A 31 14.87 6.20 3.58
N ASP A 32 13.93 5.84 4.45
CA ASP A 32 13.38 4.47 4.46
C ASP A 32 12.55 4.18 3.21
N CYS A 33 11.73 5.13 2.76
CA CYS A 33 10.97 5.02 1.51
C CYS A 33 11.89 4.95 0.28
N GLN A 34 12.98 5.73 0.27
CA GLN A 34 13.99 5.64 -0.79
C GLN A 34 14.69 4.28 -0.79
N ARG A 35 15.08 3.76 0.38
CA ARG A 35 15.70 2.43 0.52
C ARG A 35 14.76 1.30 0.11
N ALA A 36 13.49 1.35 0.53
CA ALA A 36 12.51 0.32 0.24
C ALA A 36 12.18 0.20 -1.26
N THR A 37 12.23 1.31 -2.00
CA THR A 37 11.88 1.35 -3.43
C THR A 37 13.09 1.33 -4.36
N GLY A 38 14.27 1.72 -3.87
CA GLY A 38 15.41 2.06 -4.73
C GLY A 38 15.19 3.31 -5.58
N SER A 39 14.14 4.09 -5.34
CA SER A 39 13.77 5.29 -6.09
C SER A 39 14.05 6.57 -5.30
N ALA A 40 13.90 7.73 -5.96
CA ALA A 40 14.00 9.04 -5.31
C ALA A 40 12.85 9.32 -4.31
N PHE A 41 11.72 8.63 -4.46
CA PHE A 41 10.54 8.72 -3.59
C PHE A 41 9.65 7.47 -3.68
N TYR A 42 8.80 7.29 -2.67
CA TYR A 42 7.71 6.30 -2.68
C TYR A 42 6.38 6.99 -3.00
N PRO A 43 5.72 6.68 -4.13
CA PRO A 43 4.35 7.11 -4.37
C PRO A 43 3.39 6.25 -3.54
N GLY A 44 2.63 6.89 -2.67
CA GLY A 44 1.75 6.22 -1.70
C GLY A 44 0.35 6.79 -1.67
N VAL A 45 -0.60 5.91 -1.36
CA VAL A 45 -1.99 6.25 -1.08
C VAL A 45 -2.31 5.75 0.33
N LEU A 46 -2.82 6.62 1.19
CA LEU A 46 -3.24 6.25 2.54
C LEU A 46 -4.75 6.13 2.60
N PHE A 47 -5.23 5.05 3.21
CA PHE A 47 -6.63 4.78 3.48
C PHE A 47 -6.85 4.60 4.99
N LYS A 48 -8.12 4.65 5.43
CA LYS A 48 -8.44 4.17 6.78
C LYS A 48 -8.27 2.67 6.85
N GLN A 49 -7.76 2.17 7.99
CA GLN A 49 -7.60 0.74 8.20
C GLN A 49 -8.92 -0.03 8.11
N THR A 50 -10.03 0.58 8.54
CA THR A 50 -11.38 -0.01 8.45
C THR A 50 -11.84 -0.28 7.03
N ASP A 51 -11.23 0.40 6.06
CA ASP A 51 -11.62 0.33 4.66
C ASP A 51 -10.72 -0.63 3.88
N PHE A 52 -9.66 -1.17 4.50
CA PHE A 52 -8.71 -2.12 3.93
C PHE A 52 -9.17 -3.57 4.16
N THR A 53 -9.02 -4.41 3.14
CA THR A 53 -9.26 -5.85 3.26
C THR A 53 -8.17 -6.62 2.51
N LEU A 54 -7.52 -7.55 3.22
CA LEU A 54 -6.61 -8.51 2.63
C LEU A 54 -7.42 -9.69 2.08
N LEU A 55 -7.30 -9.94 0.78
CA LEU A 55 -8.05 -11.00 0.08
C LEU A 55 -7.24 -12.30 -0.03
N GLN A 56 -5.92 -12.21 -0.12
CA GLN A 56 -5.05 -13.38 -0.32
C GLN A 56 -3.68 -13.17 0.30
N GLY A 57 -3.16 -14.26 0.89
CA GLY A 57 -1.79 -14.39 1.40
C GLY A 57 -1.59 -13.80 2.78
N GLU A 58 -0.36 -13.89 3.27
CA GLU A 58 0.04 -13.40 4.59
C GLU A 58 1.32 -12.56 4.43
N PRO A 59 1.29 -11.25 4.72
CA PRO A 59 2.47 -10.40 4.62
C PRO A 59 3.46 -10.70 5.76
N SER A 60 4.75 -10.68 5.46
CA SER A 60 5.82 -10.71 6.46
C SER A 60 6.27 -9.30 6.83
N TRP A 61 6.65 -9.11 8.08
CA TRP A 61 7.17 -7.83 8.58
C TRP A 61 8.69 -7.81 8.52
N TYR A 62 9.24 -6.70 8.06
CA TYR A 62 10.66 -6.40 8.16
C TYR A 62 10.88 -5.53 9.41
N GLU A 63 11.74 -5.99 10.31
CA GLU A 63 12.22 -5.21 11.45
C GLU A 63 13.64 -4.69 11.13
N SER A 64 13.87 -3.40 11.33
CA SER A 64 15.17 -2.75 11.11
C SER A 64 16.03 -2.72 12.36
#